data_AF-A0A969Z7G7-F1
#
_entry.id   AF-A0A969Z7G7-F1
#
_cell.length_a   1.000
_cell.length_b   1.000
_cell.length_c   1.000
_cell.angle_alpha   90.00
_cell.angle_beta   90.00
_cell.angle_gamma   90.00
#
_symmetry.space_group_name_H-M   'P 1'
#
loop_
_entity.id
_entity.type
_entity.pdbx_description
1 polymer ?
#
loop_
_entity_poly.entity_id
_entity_poly.type
_entity_poly.pdbx_seq_one_letter_code
_entity_poly.pdbx_strand_id
1 'polypeptide(L)'
;MVAKEIVSKYPMISIEKAREAAMLEGRISTSKNIINELNRLYNIMLVNSDSKDIVSLVYRDFIKVIKDNKDNIDEISSYYSMIYQINDYIMGHSDFPFIDDYQ
;
A
#
# COMPACT_ATOMS: atom_id res chain seq x y z
N MET A 1 -5.17 11.36 13.21
CA MET A 1 -6.02 10.31 12.59
C MET A 1 -5.37 9.95 11.28
N VAL A 2 -5.10 8.66 11.05
CA VAL A 2 -4.39 8.14 9.87
C VAL A 2 -4.95 8.68 8.55
N ALA A 3 -6.27 8.75 8.39
CA ALA A 3 -6.90 9.32 7.20
C ALA A 3 -6.44 10.76 6.87
N LYS A 4 -6.20 11.60 7.89
CA LYS A 4 -5.67 12.97 7.67
C LYS A 4 -4.21 12.94 7.21
N GLU A 5 -3.41 12.00 7.71
CA GLU A 5 -2.02 11.81 7.24
C GLU A 5 -2.00 11.36 5.78
N ILE A 6 -2.90 10.44 5.41
CA ILE A 6 -3.05 9.96 4.03
C ILE A 6 -3.41 11.12 3.10
N VAL A 7 -4.46 11.90 3.40
CA VAL A 7 -4.86 13.04 2.57
C VAL A 7 -3.78 14.12 2.54
N SER A 8 -3.06 14.35 3.64
CA SER A 8 -1.96 15.31 3.66
C SER A 8 -0.80 14.88 2.75
N LYS A 9 -0.54 13.57 2.61
CA LYS A 9 0.53 13.05 1.75
C LYS A 9 0.07 12.88 0.31
N TYR A 10 -1.18 12.49 0.10
CA TYR A 10 -1.79 12.21 -1.19
C TYR A 10 -3.09 13.02 -1.35
N PRO A 11 -3.01 14.33 -1.66
CA PRO A 11 -4.17 15.21 -1.68
C PRO A 11 -5.25 14.87 -2.71
N MET A 12 -4.91 14.04 -3.70
CA MET A 12 -5.84 13.53 -4.72
C MET A 12 -6.74 12.39 -4.21
N ILE A 13 -6.43 11.81 -3.05
CA ILE A 13 -7.24 10.75 -2.44
C ILE A 13 -8.37 11.40 -1.62
N SER A 14 -9.61 10.99 -1.87
CA SER A 14 -10.76 11.50 -1.11
C SER A 14 -10.67 11.12 0.37
N ILE A 15 -11.30 11.91 1.23
CA ILE A 15 -11.30 11.63 2.67
C ILE A 15 -12.04 10.33 3.00
N GLU A 16 -13.03 9.94 2.19
CA GLU A 16 -13.74 8.67 2.27
C GLU A 16 -12.80 7.49 2.04
N LYS A 17 -12.09 7.47 0.91
CA LYS A 17 -11.11 6.41 0.61
C LYS A 17 -9.95 6.38 1.60
N ALA A 18 -9.51 7.54 2.08
CA ALA A 18 -8.50 7.63 3.12
C ALA A 18 -8.99 7.05 4.47
N ARG A 19 -10.28 7.18 4.79
CA ARG A 19 -10.88 6.53 5.97
C ARG A 19 -11.00 5.03 5.79
N GLU A 20 -11.43 4.57 4.63
CA GLU A 20 -11.51 3.13 4.30
C GLU A 20 -10.14 2.46 4.41
N ALA A 21 -9.10 3.04 3.79
CA ALA A 21 -7.73 2.53 3.91
C ALA A 21 -7.24 2.51 5.37
N ALA A 22 -7.56 3.55 6.16
CA ALA A 22 -7.24 3.60 7.58
C ALA A 22 -8.03 2.60 8.43
N MET A 23 -9.22 2.18 8.00
CA MET A 23 -10.00 1.12 8.68
C MET A 23 -9.42 -0.26 8.41
N LEU A 24 -8.94 -0.51 7.17
CA LEU A 24 -8.25 -1.75 6.79
C LEU A 24 -6.91 -1.91 7.52
N GLU A 25 -6.27 -0.81 7.89
CA GLU A 25 -5.08 -0.83 8.75
C GLU A 25 -5.39 -1.37 10.16
N GLY A 26 -6.67 -1.50 10.56
CA GLY A 26 -7.06 -1.99 11.87
C GLY A 26 -6.62 -1.06 13.02
N ARG A 27 -6.98 -1.39 14.26
CA ARG A 27 -6.40 -0.74 15.46
C ARG A 27 -4.96 -1.25 15.68
N ILE A 28 -4.11 -1.18 14.67
CA ILE A 28 -2.74 -1.64 14.79
C ILE A 28 -1.94 -0.59 15.58
N SER A 29 -1.64 -0.99 16.81
CA SER A 29 -0.49 -0.68 17.66
C SER A 29 0.21 0.66 17.48
N THR A 30 0.43 1.35 18.59
CA THR A 30 1.23 2.57 18.76
C THR A 30 2.66 2.55 18.19
N SER A 31 3.16 1.42 17.65
CA SER A 31 4.47 1.31 17.01
C SER A 31 4.38 1.27 15.47
N LYS A 32 4.96 2.29 14.82
CA LYS A 32 5.26 2.25 13.38
C LYS A 32 6.42 1.27 13.14
N ASN A 33 6.14 0.11 12.56
CA ASN A 33 7.16 -0.76 11.98
C ASN A 33 7.02 -0.81 10.44
N ILE A 34 8.01 -1.35 9.76
CA ILE A 34 8.08 -1.37 8.29
C ILE A 34 6.86 -2.10 7.69
N ILE A 35 6.44 -3.20 8.32
CA ILE A 35 5.25 -3.97 7.92
C ILE A 35 3.99 -3.11 7.94
N ASN A 36 3.78 -2.31 8.99
CA ASN A 36 2.63 -1.43 9.10
C ASN A 36 2.65 -0.35 8.01
N GLU A 37 3.83 0.17 7.66
CA GLU A 37 3.97 1.13 6.57
C GLU A 37 3.65 0.49 5.20
N LEU A 38 4.17 -0.70 4.92
CA LEU A 38 3.89 -1.44 3.69
C LEU A 38 2.41 -1.81 3.57
N ASN A 39 1.80 -2.32 4.64
CA ASN A 39 0.37 -2.62 4.71
C ASN A 39 -0.48 -1.37 4.48
N ARG A 40 -0.12 -0.23 5.10
CA ARG A 40 -0.83 1.03 4.87
C ARG A 40 -0.78 1.43 3.40
N LEU A 41 0.41 1.39 2.78
CA LEU A 41 0.58 1.74 1.37
C LEU A 41 -0.22 0.78 0.46
N TYR A 42 -0.21 -0.52 0.76
CA TYR A 42 -1.04 -1.50 0.07
C TYR A 42 -2.53 -1.19 0.21
N ASN A 43 -3.04 -0.95 1.42
CA ASN A 43 -4.46 -0.63 1.67
C ASN A 43 -4.90 0.64 0.94
N ILE A 44 -4.03 1.64 0.86
CA ILE A 44 -4.29 2.84 0.07
C ILE A 44 -4.44 2.49 -1.42
N MET A 45 -3.55 1.67 -1.97
CA MET A 45 -3.63 1.23 -3.36
C MET A 45 -4.90 0.40 -3.62
N LEU A 46 -5.24 -0.53 -2.72
CA LEU A 46 -6.41 -1.40 -2.83
C LEU A 46 -7.72 -0.61 -2.92
N VAL A 47 -7.92 0.35 -2.01
CA VAL A 47 -9.13 1.19 -1.98
C VAL A 47 -9.20 2.18 -3.15
N ASN A 48 -8.05 2.48 -3.77
CA ASN A 48 -7.94 3.35 -4.94
C ASN A 48 -7.64 2.56 -6.23
N SER A 49 -7.97 1.27 -6.27
CA SER A 49 -7.72 0.36 -7.40
C SER A 49 -8.54 0.70 -8.65
N ASP A 50 -9.45 1.66 -8.58
CA ASP A 50 -10.13 2.28 -9.72
C ASP A 50 -9.28 3.37 -10.42
N SER A 51 -8.19 3.82 -9.80
CA SER A 51 -7.31 4.87 -10.34
C SER A 51 -5.86 4.39 -10.45
N LYS A 52 -5.44 4.03 -11.66
CA LYS A 52 -4.06 3.65 -11.95
C LYS A 52 -3.05 4.74 -11.64
N ASP A 53 -3.43 6.02 -11.76
CA ASP A 53 -2.55 7.15 -11.44
C ASP A 53 -2.24 7.21 -9.94
N ILE A 54 -3.27 7.04 -9.09
CA ILE A 54 -3.10 7.01 -7.63
C ILE A 54 -2.29 5.78 -7.24
N VAL A 55 -2.64 4.60 -7.76
CA VAL A 55 -1.92 3.36 -7.47
C VAL A 55 -0.45 3.48 -7.87
N SER A 56 -0.15 3.99 -9.07
CA SER A 56 1.22 4.16 -9.55
C SER A 56 2.04 5.10 -8.67
N LEU A 57 1.43 6.15 -8.13
CA LEU A 57 2.10 7.09 -7.24
C LEU A 57 2.42 6.43 -5.90
N VAL A 58 1.44 5.77 -5.28
CA VAL A 58 1.62 5.10 -3.98
C VAL A 58 2.56 3.89 -4.11
N TYR A 59 2.54 3.20 -5.24
CA TYR A 59 3.45 2.10 -5.56
C TYR A 59 4.92 2.54 -5.57
N ARG A 60 5.24 3.75 -6.05
CA ARG A 60 6.62 4.26 -5.99
C ARG A 60 7.12 4.41 -4.55
N ASP A 61 6.25 4.87 -3.66
CA ASP A 61 6.56 4.98 -2.24
C ASP A 61 6.70 3.59 -1.59
N PHE A 62 5.85 2.64 -1.98
CA PHE A 62 5.95 1.25 -1.55
C PHE A 62 7.29 0.62 -1.92
N ILE A 63 7.72 0.78 -3.18
CA ILE A 63 9.03 0.32 -3.65
C ILE A 63 10.18 1.02 -2.91
N LYS A 64 10.03 2.30 -2.59
CA LYS A 64 11.02 3.04 -1.82
C LYS A 64 11.18 2.46 -0.42
N VAL A 65 10.09 2.19 0.30
CA VAL A 65 10.14 1.57 1.63
C VAL A 65 10.86 0.21 1.58
N ILE A 66 10.58 -0.62 0.58
CA ILE A 66 11.28 -1.92 0.41
C ILE A 66 12.78 -1.72 0.16
N LYS A 67 13.15 -0.78 -0.73
CA LYS A 67 14.56 -0.50 -1.05
C LYS A 67 15.33 0.08 0.14
N ASP A 68 14.72 0.99 0.89
CA ASP A 68 15.32 1.64 2.05
C ASP A 68 15.50 0.67 3.23
N ASN A 69 14.78 -0.46 3.22
CA ASN A 69 14.82 -1.48 4.26
C ASN A 69 15.34 -2.84 3.76
N LYS A 70 16.10 -2.86 2.66
CA LYS A 70 16.60 -4.08 2.02
C LYS A 70 17.42 -5.02 2.93
N ASP A 71 17.91 -4.52 4.07
CA ASP A 71 18.69 -5.33 5.01
C ASP A 71 17.77 -6.13 5.97
N ASN A 72 16.46 -5.85 5.99
CA ASN A 72 15.42 -6.56 6.76
C ASN A 72 14.64 -7.55 5.87
N ILE A 73 15.35 -8.33 5.04
CA ILE A 73 14.77 -9.20 3.99
C ILE A 73 13.70 -10.13 4.56
N ASP A 74 13.96 -10.75 5.71
CA ASP A 74 13.04 -11.73 6.31
C ASP A 74 11.65 -11.12 6.58
N GLU A 75 11.60 -9.84 6.98
CA GLU A 75 10.35 -9.13 7.25
C GLU A 75 9.62 -8.72 5.96
N ILE A 76 10.35 -8.30 4.92
CA ILE A 76 9.74 -7.72 3.71
C ILE A 76 9.60 -8.70 2.54
N SER A 77 10.12 -9.92 2.69
CA SER A 77 10.18 -10.93 1.62
C SER A 77 8.81 -11.27 1.02
N SER A 78 7.76 -11.27 1.84
CA SER A 78 6.38 -11.52 1.44
C SER A 78 5.81 -10.46 0.47
N TYR A 79 6.42 -9.27 0.40
CA TYR A 79 5.99 -8.19 -0.48
C TYR A 79 6.65 -8.22 -1.86
N TYR A 80 7.68 -9.05 -2.10
CA TYR A 80 8.31 -9.12 -3.41
C TYR A 80 7.38 -9.67 -4.50
N SER A 81 6.51 -10.65 -4.17
CA SER A 81 5.49 -11.11 -5.12
C SER A 81 4.49 -10.00 -5.44
N MET A 82 4.04 -9.25 -4.42
CA MET A 82 3.12 -8.12 -4.59
C MET A 82 3.69 -7.03 -5.51
N ILE A 83 5.01 -6.78 -5.48
CA ILE A 83 5.65 -5.83 -6.39
C ILE A 83 5.31 -6.14 -7.85
N TYR A 84 5.48 -7.40 -8.25
CA TYR A 84 5.24 -7.82 -9.63
C TYR A 84 3.76 -7.72 -9.99
N GLN A 85 2.87 -8.18 -9.10
CA GLN A 85 1.44 -8.15 -9.35
C GLN A 85 0.86 -6.73 -9.44
N ILE A 86 1.28 -5.83 -8.54
CA ILE A 86 0.87 -4.42 -8.61
C ILE A 86 1.41 -3.77 -9.88
N ASN A 87 2.63 -4.12 -10.30
CA ASN A 87 3.18 -3.64 -11.56
C ASN A 87 2.36 -4.14 -12.77
N ASP A 88 1.97 -5.41 -12.80
CA ASP A 88 1.13 -5.97 -13.86
C ASP A 88 -0.23 -5.27 -13.93
N TYR A 89 -0.85 -4.98 -12.78
CA TYR A 89 -2.06 -4.16 -12.70
C TYR A 89 -1.85 -2.75 -13.29
N ILE A 90 -0.77 -2.07 -12.92
CA ILE A 90 -0.42 -0.74 -13.44
C ILE A 90 -0.28 -0.79 -14.97
N MET A 91 0.40 -1.80 -15.49
CA MET A 91 0.56 -2.01 -16.93
C MET A 91 -0.75 -2.41 -17.63
N GLY A 92 -1.78 -2.84 -16.89
CA GLY A 92 -3.06 -3.29 -17.41
C GLY A 92 -3.08 -4.75 -17.87
N HIS A 93 -2.19 -5.56 -17.32
CA HIS A 93 -2.06 -6.98 -17.62
C HIS A 93 -2.88 -7.85 -16.67
N SER A 94 -3.30 -7.30 -15.52
CA SER A 94 -4.10 -7.97 -14.50
C SER A 94 -5.04 -7.02 -13.78
N ASP A 95 -5.98 -7.58 -13.01
CA ASP A 95 -6.70 -6.86 -11.97
C ASP A 95 -5.79 -6.58 -10.75
N PHE A 96 -6.24 -5.70 -9.85
CA PHE A 96 -5.49 -5.38 -8.63
C PHE A 96 -5.43 -6.60 -7.70
N PRO A 97 -4.25 -6.97 -7.18
CA PRO A 97 -4.10 -8.19 -6.37
C PRO A 97 -4.74 -8.04 -4.98
N PHE A 98 -5.33 -9.13 -4.47
CA PHE A 98 -5.84 -9.22 -3.09
C PHE A 98 -4.85 -10.01 -2.21
N ILE A 99 -4.65 -9.56 -0.97
CA ILE A 99 -3.72 -10.19 -0.01
C ILE A 99 -4.15 -11.62 0.38
N ASP A 100 -5.45 -11.95 0.33
CA ASP A 100 -5.96 -13.29 0.66
C ASP A 100 -5.52 -14.38 -0.32
N ASP A 101 -4.96 -14.04 -1.48
CA ASP A 101 -4.38 -15.03 -2.41
C ASP A 101 -3.10 -15.71 -1.86
N TYR A 102 -2.65 -15.34 -0.65
CA TYR A 102 -1.38 -15.77 -0.06
C TYR A 102 -1.43 -16.16 1.43
N GLN A 103 -2.61 -16.30 2.04
CA GLN A 103 -2.76 -16.89 3.39
C GLN A 103 -3.00 -18.40 3.35
#